data_AF-A0A928N325-F1
#
_entry.id   AF-A0A928N325-F1
#
_cell.length_a   1.000
_cell.length_b   1.000
_cell.length_c   1.000
_cell.angle_alpha   90.00
_cell.angle_beta   90.00
_cell.angle_gamma   90.00
#
_symmetry.space_group_name_H-M   'P 1'
#
loop_
_entity.id
_entity.type
_entity.pdbx_description
1 polymer ?
#
loop_
_entity_poly.entity_id
_entity_poly.type
_entity_poly.pdbx_seq_one_letter_code
_entity_poly.pdbx_strand_id
1 'polypeptide(L)'
;MLKKHWKEIVIGLVTGVLNGLFGAGGGSVVVPAMEKFLGIDEKQSHATAILVIFMMSIVSAVVYVRKGFFDLRLWAWVTAGGVVGGLVGAKLLKKIPKKWLKIGFGGVIIVTAVKMIF
;
A
#
# COMPACT_ATOMS: atom_id res chain seq x y z
N MET A 1 1.42 9.57 28.23
CA MET A 1 1.41 9.77 26.77
C MET A 1 1.95 8.57 25.98
N LEU A 2 3.03 7.87 26.40
CA LEU A 2 3.61 6.72 25.68
C LEU A 2 2.78 5.42 25.64
N LYS A 3 1.93 5.13 26.64
CA LYS A 3 1.12 3.89 26.68
C LYS A 3 -0.02 3.84 25.64
N LYS A 4 -0.41 4.98 25.05
CA LYS A 4 -1.61 5.08 24.19
C LYS A 4 -1.34 4.69 22.72
N HIS A 5 -0.09 4.79 22.26
CA HIS A 5 0.30 4.58 20.85
C HIS A 5 1.13 3.30 20.62
N TRP A 6 1.27 2.43 21.62
CA TRP A 6 2.04 1.18 21.50
C TRP A 6 1.55 0.29 20.35
N LYS A 7 0.23 0.23 20.15
CA LYS A 7 -0.38 -0.54 19.06
C LYS A 7 0.04 -0.02 17.68
N GLU A 8 0.14 1.30 17.53
CA GLU A 8 0.52 1.94 16.28
C GLU A 8 1.99 1.68 15.93
N ILE A 9 2.87 1.71 16.94
CA ILE A 9 4.30 1.42 16.78
C ILE A 9 4.50 -0.05 16.37
N VAL A 10 3.79 -0.98 17.02
CA VAL A 10 3.86 -2.42 16.69
C VAL A 10 3.33 -2.68 15.28
N ILE A 11 2.20 -2.07 14.91
CA ILE A 11 1.63 -2.21 13.56
C ILE A 11 2.58 -1.64 12.51
N GLY A 12 3.16 -0.46 12.75
CA GLY A 12 4.14 0.16 11.86
C GLY A 12 5.41 -0.68 11.68
N LEU A 13 5.91 -1.29 12.75
CA LEU A 13 7.10 -2.13 12.71
C LEU A 13 6.84 -3.45 11.99
N VAL A 14 5.71 -4.11 12.27
CA VAL A 14 5.29 -5.34 11.57
C VAL A 14 5.04 -5.07 10.09
N THR A 15 4.31 -4.00 9.75
CA THR A 15 4.07 -3.62 8.34
C THR A 15 5.36 -3.21 7.63
N GLY A 16 6.31 -2.58 8.32
CA GLY A 16 7.64 -2.30 7.77
C GLY A 16 8.45 -3.55 7.44
N VAL A 17 8.48 -4.53 8.36
CA VAL A 17 9.15 -5.82 8.15
C VAL A 17 8.48 -6.60 7.00
N LEU A 18 7.15 -6.69 7.00
CA LEU A 18 6.39 -7.32 5.93
C LEU A 18 6.63 -6.61 4.58
N ASN A 19 6.69 -5.28 4.57
CA ASN A 19 6.99 -4.52 3.36
C ASN A 19 8.40 -4.82 2.83
N GLY A 20 9.39 -4.91 3.72
CA GLY A 20 10.75 -5.31 3.36
C GLY A 20 10.86 -6.75 2.86
N LEU A 21 10.05 -7.67 3.39
CA LEU A 21 10.03 -9.08 2.98
C LEU A 21 9.35 -9.29 1.62
N PHE A 22 8.17 -8.70 1.43
CA PHE A 22 7.35 -8.96 0.25
C PHE A 22 7.65 -8.04 -0.93
N GLY A 23 8.37 -6.93 -0.73
CA GLY A 23 8.84 -6.02 -1.78
C GLY A 23 7.75 -5.33 -2.63
N ALA A 24 6.49 -5.73 -2.49
CA ALA A 24 5.36 -5.37 -3.35
C ALA A 24 4.48 -4.23 -2.81
N GLY A 25 4.88 -3.58 -1.70
CA GLY A 25 4.13 -2.50 -1.09
C GLY A 25 3.18 -3.01 -0.01
N GLY A 26 3.59 -2.85 1.25
CA GLY A 26 2.80 -3.17 2.46
C GLY A 26 1.49 -2.38 2.61
N GLY A 27 1.12 -1.53 1.63
CA GLY A 27 -0.13 -0.79 1.59
C GLY A 27 -1.38 -1.67 1.69
N SER A 28 -1.35 -2.86 1.07
CA SER A 28 -2.45 -3.84 1.11
C SER A 28 -2.75 -4.34 2.51
N VAL A 29 -1.75 -4.30 3.42
CA VAL A 29 -1.89 -4.69 4.83
C VAL A 29 -2.13 -3.48 5.73
N VAL A 30 -1.49 -2.33 5.43
CA VAL A 30 -1.63 -1.09 6.20
C VAL A 30 -3.07 -0.55 6.19
N VAL A 31 -3.74 -0.57 5.04
CA VAL A 31 -5.13 -0.06 4.91
C VAL A 31 -6.12 -0.86 5.79
N PRO A 32 -6.23 -2.19 5.67
CA PRO A 32 -7.13 -2.97 6.51
C PRO A 32 -6.69 -2.99 7.98
N ALA A 33 -5.39 -2.89 8.27
CA ALA A 33 -4.93 -2.75 9.65
C ALA A 33 -5.42 -1.44 10.28
N MET A 34 -5.35 -0.32 9.56
CA MET A 34 -5.86 0.97 10.06
C MET A 34 -7.40 1.01 10.18
N GLU A 35 -8.14 0.52 9.19
CA GLU A 35 -9.61 0.46 9.30
C GLU A 35 -10.06 -0.46 10.46
N LYS A 36 -9.49 -1.66 10.56
CA LYS A 36 -10.02 -2.72 11.43
C LYS A 36 -9.47 -2.66 12.87
N PHE A 37 -8.24 -2.18 13.08
CA PHE A 37 -7.65 -2.06 14.43
C PHE A 37 -7.70 -0.67 15.03
N LEU A 38 -7.71 0.40 14.23
CA LEU A 38 -7.76 1.78 14.73
C LEU A 38 -9.16 2.41 14.67
N GLY A 39 -10.11 1.84 13.92
CA GLY A 39 -11.49 2.35 13.85
C GLY A 39 -11.59 3.77 13.26
N ILE A 40 -10.59 4.20 12.50
CA ILE A 40 -10.52 5.52 11.87
C ILE A 40 -11.43 5.53 10.63
N ASP A 41 -12.09 6.66 10.40
CA ASP A 41 -12.95 6.92 9.24
C ASP A 41 -12.23 6.55 7.93
N GLU A 42 -12.91 5.82 7.03
CA GLU A 42 -12.37 5.28 5.76
C GLU A 42 -11.49 6.29 5.02
N LYS A 43 -11.93 7.56 5.01
CA LYS A 43 -11.28 8.63 4.26
C LYS A 43 -9.93 9.03 4.86
N GLN A 44 -9.81 9.04 6.19
CA GLN A 44 -8.57 9.34 6.89
C GLN A 44 -7.60 8.16 6.85
N SER A 45 -8.10 6.93 6.95
CA SER A 45 -7.31 5.71 6.82
C SER A 45 -6.63 5.64 5.45
N HIS A 46 -7.38 5.88 4.36
CA HIS A 46 -6.81 5.91 3.01
C HIS A 46 -5.76 7.02 2.83
N ALA A 47 -6.01 8.23 3.33
CA ALA A 47 -5.04 9.33 3.24
C ALA A 47 -3.73 9.00 3.96
N THR A 48 -3.83 8.40 5.15
CA THR A 48 -2.67 8.03 5.96
C THR A 48 -1.90 6.87 5.33
N ALA A 49 -2.61 5.87 4.82
CA ALA A 49 -1.98 4.75 4.13
C ALA A 49 -1.19 5.20 2.90
N ILE A 50 -1.72 6.13 2.09
CA ILE A 50 -1.00 6.68 0.93
C ILE A 50 0.30 7.37 1.37
N LEU A 51 0.29 8.15 2.46
CA LEU A 51 1.50 8.77 3.01
C LEU A 51 2.54 7.73 3.47
N VAL A 52 2.09 6.69 4.17
CA VAL A 52 2.97 5.60 4.62
C VAL A 52 3.58 4.85 3.43
N ILE A 53 2.75 4.50 2.43
CA ILE A 53 3.19 3.84 1.20
C ILE A 53 4.21 4.71 0.45
N PHE A 54 3.99 6.02 0.40
CA PHE A 54 4.91 6.96 -0.26
C PHE A 54 6.28 6.97 0.43
N MET A 55 6.32 7.09 1.76
CA MET A 55 7.58 7.05 2.52
C MET A 55 8.29 5.69 2.37
N MET A 56 7.54 4.59 2.42
CA MET A 56 8.08 3.25 2.19
C MET A 56 8.66 3.09 0.77
N SER A 57 8.02 3.68 -0.23
CA SER A 57 8.50 3.64 -1.61
C SER A 57 9.84 4.36 -1.77
N ILE A 58 10.01 5.51 -1.10
CA ILE A 58 11.30 6.23 -1.09
C ILE A 58 12.40 5.36 -0.50
N VAL A 59 12.16 4.75 0.67
CA VAL A 59 13.13 3.87 1.32
C VAL A 59 13.48 2.69 0.41
N SER A 60 12.46 2.06 -0.19
CA SER A 60 12.65 0.92 -1.10
C SER A 60 13.45 1.31 -2.36
N ALA A 61 13.17 2.47 -2.94
CA ALA A 61 13.90 2.99 -4.09
C ALA A 61 15.38 3.22 -3.76
N VAL A 62 15.70 3.83 -2.61
CA VAL A 62 17.08 4.04 -2.17
C VAL A 62 17.81 2.71 -1.98
N VAL A 63 17.15 1.71 -1.39
CA VAL A 63 17.73 0.36 -1.20
C VAL A 63 17.98 -0.34 -2.54
N TYR A 64 17.04 -0.27 -3.48
CA TYR A 64 17.19 -0.89 -4.81
C TYR A 64 18.31 -0.25 -5.63
N VAL A 65 18.40 1.08 -5.63
CA VAL A 65 19.48 1.82 -6.31
C VAL A 65 20.84 1.46 -5.72
N ARG A 66 20.94 1.35 -4.38
CA ARG A 66 22.21 0.96 -3.72
C ARG A 66 22.62 -0.48 -3.98
N LYS A 67 21.67 -1.40 -4.22
CA LYS A 67 21.99 -2.80 -4.56
C LYS A 67 22.36 -3.00 -6.04
N GLY A 68 22.31 -1.97 -6.88
CA GLY A 68 22.70 -2.04 -8.30
C GLY A 68 21.67 -2.72 -9.22
N PHE A 69 20.50 -3.12 -8.70
CA PHE A 69 19.41 -3.71 -9.49
C PHE A 69 18.53 -2.62 -10.12
N PHE A 70 19.13 -1.71 -10.90
CA PHE A 70 18.43 -0.58 -11.51
C PHE A 70 18.41 -0.71 -13.03
N ASP A 71 17.38 -1.36 -13.55
CA ASP A 71 17.13 -1.45 -14.98
C ASP A 71 16.25 -0.27 -15.42
N LEU A 72 16.85 0.75 -16.05
CA LEU A 72 16.16 1.99 -16.44
C LEU A 72 14.94 1.73 -17.33
N ARG A 73 15.03 0.71 -18.20
CA ARG A 73 13.96 0.41 -19.15
C ARG A 73 12.74 -0.15 -18.42
N LEU A 74 12.97 -1.08 -17.50
CA LEU A 74 11.92 -1.71 -16.72
C LEU A 74 11.28 -0.69 -15.77
N TRP A 75 12.10 0.16 -15.13
CA TRP A 75 11.62 1.27 -14.31
C TRP A 75 10.70 2.21 -15.10
N ALA A 76 11.10 2.66 -16.28
CA ALA A 76 10.31 3.58 -17.10
C ALA A 76 8.95 2.98 -17.52
N TRP A 77 8.92 1.72 -17.95
CA TRP A 77 7.66 1.04 -18.32
C TRP A 77 6.72 0.85 -17.12
N VAL A 78 7.26 0.42 -15.98
CA VAL A 78 6.47 0.21 -14.75
C VAL A 78 5.95 1.53 -14.21
N THR A 79 6.78 2.58 -14.19
CA THR A 79 6.34 3.92 -13.75
C THR A 79 5.29 4.49 -14.68
N ALA A 80 5.46 4.39 -16.01
CA ALA A 80 4.46 4.86 -16.97
C ALA A 80 3.13 4.12 -16.81
N GLY A 81 3.16 2.78 -16.73
CA GLY A 81 1.96 1.97 -16.50
C GLY A 81 1.27 2.28 -15.18
N GLY A 82 2.06 2.46 -14.10
CA GLY A 82 1.56 2.81 -12.77
C GLY A 82 0.91 4.20 -12.71
N VAL A 83 1.52 5.21 -13.36
CA VAL A 83 0.98 6.57 -13.43
C VAL A 83 -0.33 6.59 -14.22
N VAL A 84 -0.35 5.96 -15.40
CA VAL A 84 -1.57 5.90 -16.23
C VAL A 84 -2.67 5.13 -15.50
N GLY A 85 -2.37 3.95 -14.96
CA GLY A 85 -3.32 3.13 -14.19
C GLY A 85 -3.85 3.87 -12.96
N GLY A 86 -2.98 4.58 -12.23
CA GLY A 86 -3.35 5.37 -11.06
C GLY A 86 -4.27 6.55 -11.40
N LEU A 87 -3.97 7.29 -12.47
CA LEU A 87 -4.80 8.41 -12.93
C LEU A 87 -6.18 7.95 -13.41
N VAL A 88 -6.23 6.86 -14.18
CA VAL A 88 -7.48 6.26 -14.66
C VAL A 88 -8.29 5.72 -13.48
N GLY A 89 -7.63 5.00 -12.57
CA GLY A 89 -8.24 4.46 -11.34
C GLY A 89 -8.82 5.55 -10.45
N ALA A 90 -8.09 6.65 -10.23
CA ALA A 90 -8.55 7.77 -9.41
C ALA A 90 -9.77 8.49 -10.03
N LYS A 91 -9.81 8.64 -11.37
CA LYS A 91 -10.99 9.18 -12.07
C LYS A 91 -12.19 8.25 -11.96
N LEU A 92 -11.97 6.94 -12.07
CA LEU A 92 -13.02 5.94 -11.99
C LEU A 92 -13.58 5.81 -10.57
N LEU A 93 -12.73 5.95 -9.55
CA LEU A 93 -13.11 5.91 -8.14
C LEU A 93 -14.22 6.91 -7.79
N LYS A 94 -14.18 8.11 -8.40
CA LYS A 94 -15.17 9.16 -8.16
C LYS A 94 -16.58 8.81 -8.67
N LYS A 95 -16.70 7.83 -9.57
CA LYS A 95 -17.98 7.40 -10.15
C LYS A 95 -18.56 6.15 -9.48
N ILE A 96 -17.82 5.48 -8.60
CA ILE A 96 -18.20 4.19 -8.03
C ILE A 96 -18.81 4.37 -6.63
N PRO A 97 -19.96 3.73 -6.31
CA PRO A 97 -20.52 3.75 -4.95
C PRO A 97 -19.60 3.03 -3.95
N LYS A 98 -19.46 3.56 -2.73
CA LYS A 98 -18.58 3.01 -1.67
C LYS A 98 -18.73 1.50 -1.43
N LYS A 99 -19.96 0.97 -1.54
CA LYS A 99 -20.25 -0.47 -1.36
C LYS A 99 -19.51 -1.34 -2.39
N TRP A 100 -19.53 -0.94 -3.66
CA TRP A 100 -18.85 -1.66 -4.74
C TRP A 100 -17.34 -1.48 -4.67
N LEU A 101 -16.88 -0.32 -4.18
CA LEU A 101 -15.46 -0.08 -3.96
C LEU A 101 -14.88 -1.03 -2.90
N LYS A 102 -15.57 -1.21 -1.76
CA LYS A 102 -15.16 -2.18 -0.72
C LYS A 102 -15.10 -3.61 -1.25
N ILE A 103 -16.11 -4.04 -2.01
CA ILE A 103 -16.17 -5.40 -2.55
C ILE A 103 -15.05 -5.62 -3.58
N GLY A 104 -14.83 -4.65 -4.49
CA GLY A 104 -13.77 -4.72 -5.48
C GLY A 104 -12.38 -4.75 -4.84
N PHE A 105 -12.13 -3.87 -3.87
CA PHE A 105 -10.86 -3.84 -3.14
C PHE A 105 -10.61 -5.12 -2.34
N GLY A 106 -11.64 -5.64 -1.66
CA GLY A 106 -11.57 -6.93 -0.97
C GLY A 106 -11.25 -8.08 -1.92
N GLY A 107 -11.85 -8.11 -3.11
CA GLY A 107 -11.55 -9.10 -4.14
C GLY A 107 -10.09 -9.05 -4.60
N VAL A 108 -9.55 -7.85 -4.86
CA VAL A 108 -8.14 -7.68 -5.25
C VAL A 108 -7.20 -8.17 -4.15
N ILE A 109 -7.49 -7.90 -2.88
CA ILE A 109 -6.69 -8.40 -1.75
C ILE A 109 -6.69 -9.93 -1.72
N ILE A 110 -7.84 -10.58 -1.90
CA ILE A 110 -7.93 -12.05 -1.92
C ILE A 110 -7.10 -12.62 -3.07
N VAL A 111 -7.22 -12.06 -4.28
CA VAL A 111 -6.44 -12.51 -5.44
C VAL A 111 -4.93 -12.35 -5.18
N THR A 112 -4.53 -11.23 -4.58
CA THR A 112 -3.12 -10.97 -4.23
C THR A 112 -2.63 -11.96 -3.19
N ALA A 113 -3.45 -12.28 -2.19
CA ALA A 113 -3.12 -13.26 -1.16
C ALA A 113 -2.93 -14.67 -1.76
N VAL A 114 -3.81 -15.08 -2.68
CA VAL A 114 -3.67 -16.37 -3.38
C VAL A 114 -2.40 -16.43 -4.21
N LYS A 115 -2.10 -15.36 -4.97
CA LYS A 115 -0.90 -15.27 -5.82
C LYS A 115 0.42 -15.16 -5.05
N MET A 116 0.37 -14.88 -3.75
CA MET A 116 1.56 -14.95 -2.88
C MET A 116 1.81 -16.35 -2.33
N ILE A 117 0.75 -17.15 -2.19
CA ILE A 117 0.82 -18.52 -1.64
C ILE A 117 1.19 -19.53 -2.74
N PHE A 118 0.72 -19.29 -3.97
CA PHE A 118 1.01 -20.09 -5.17
C PHE A 118 1.89 -19.31 -6.13
#